data_AF-A0A7K0XBM9-F1
#
_entry.id   AF-A0A7K0XBM9-F1
#
_cell.length_a   1.000
_cell.length_b   1.000
_cell.length_c   1.000
_cell.angle_alpha   90.00
_cell.angle_beta   90.00
_cell.angle_gamma   90.00
#
_symmetry.space_group_name_H-M   'P 1'
#
loop_
_entity.id
_entity.type
_entity.pdbx_description
1 polymer ?
#
loop_
_entity_poly.entity_id
_entity_poly.type
_entity_poly.pdbx_seq_one_letter_code
_entity_poly.pdbx_strand_id
1 'polypeptide(L)'
;MNNPLIVTLLFLIPAFLILNEDFSLERASIKSIHRVGDRTSVRAKLAELGYSTESDYENFRYKQLIVSSGLSFSIILFGIFKDSSLATILSILLIAFSGSILLLERNLTQRVKAYRVGIEEEFPAIVEMLTLSISAGESPLSAIQRITNRGSGALVMQLSRVVDEVSSGAPFEEALDALGRRLH
;
A
#
# COMPACT_ATOMS: atom_id res chain seq x y z
N MET A 1 33.51 15.60 21.78
CA MET A 1 34.05 14.92 20.59
C MET A 1 32.85 14.53 19.74
N ASN A 2 32.43 15.41 18.83
CA ASN A 2 31.26 15.18 17.96
C ASN A 2 31.64 14.15 16.91
N ASN A 3 31.13 12.93 17.01
CA ASN A 3 31.29 11.93 15.95
C ASN A 3 30.14 12.10 14.95
N PRO A 4 30.36 12.80 13.81
CA PRO A 4 29.32 13.01 12.81
C PRO A 4 28.77 11.69 12.26
N LEU A 5 29.58 10.62 12.31
CA LEU A 5 29.20 9.26 11.91
C LEU A 5 28.03 8.69 12.71
N ILE A 6 27.93 8.97 14.02
CA ILE A 6 26.80 8.49 14.85
C ILE A 6 25.51 9.20 14.44
N VAL A 7 25.60 10.50 14.09
CA VAL A 7 24.46 11.29 13.60
C VAL A 7 24.02 10.76 12.24
N THR A 8 24.95 10.47 11.32
CA THR A 8 24.61 9.88 10.01
C THR A 8 23.98 8.50 10.14
N LEU A 9 24.46 7.67 11.07
CA LEU A 9 23.91 6.33 11.34
C LEU A 9 22.50 6.42 11.97
N LEU A 10 22.24 7.45 12.77
CA LEU A 10 20.93 7.70 13.38
C LEU A 10 19.88 8.12 12.34
N PHE A 11 20.26 8.91 11.33
CA PHE A 11 19.39 9.26 10.20
C PHE A 11 19.15 8.09 9.24
N LEU A 12 20.06 7.11 9.21
CA LEU A 12 19.95 5.93 8.37
C LEU A 12 18.83 5.00 8.82
N ILE A 13 18.49 4.91 10.11
CA ILE A 13 17.45 3.99 10.60
C ILE A 13 16.04 4.42 10.12
N PRO A 14 15.60 5.69 10.28
CA PRO A 14 14.36 6.16 9.68
C PRO A 14 14.40 6.15 8.15
N ALA A 15 15.52 6.54 7.53
CA ALA A 15 15.65 6.56 6.08
C ALA A 15 15.57 5.15 5.47
N PHE A 16 16.18 4.16 6.11
CA PHE A 16 16.12 2.75 5.72
C PHE A 16 14.71 2.17 5.89
N LEU A 17 13.99 2.54 6.95
CA LEU A 17 12.58 2.15 7.13
C LEU A 17 11.61 2.84 6.17
N ILE A 18 11.93 4.06 5.72
CA ILE A 18 11.15 4.77 4.69
C ILE A 18 11.38 4.15 3.30
N LEU A 19 12.59 3.66 3.02
CA LEU A 19 12.95 3.01 1.74
C LEU A 19 12.52 1.54 1.65
N ASN A 20 12.44 0.82 2.77
CA ASN A 20 11.99 -0.57 2.77
C ASN A 20 10.47 -0.63 2.80
N GLU A 21 9.87 -0.86 1.63
CA GLU A 21 8.44 -1.08 1.49
C GLU A 21 7.97 -2.38 2.17
N ASP A 22 8.87 -3.36 2.31
CA ASP A 22 8.58 -4.75 2.68
C ASP A 22 8.97 -5.13 4.13
N PHE A 23 8.99 -4.17 5.07
CA PHE A 23 9.31 -4.50 6.47
C PHE A 23 8.11 -5.16 7.18
N SER A 24 7.87 -6.44 6.87
CA SER A 24 6.89 -7.30 7.55
C SER A 24 7.52 -7.88 8.83
N LEU A 25 7.47 -7.11 9.93
CA LEU A 25 7.89 -7.62 11.24
C LEU A 25 6.78 -8.49 11.83
N GLU A 26 7.07 -9.79 11.90
CA GLU A 26 6.22 -10.86 12.39
C GLU A 26 5.54 -10.59 13.76
N ARG A 27 4.24 -10.90 13.80
CA ARG A 27 3.50 -11.63 14.86
C ARG A 27 3.42 -11.07 16.28
N ALA A 28 3.99 -9.93 16.61
CA ALA A 28 3.93 -9.43 17.99
C ALA A 28 3.23 -8.07 18.09
N SER A 29 1.89 -8.08 18.20
CA SER A 29 1.08 -7.22 19.12
C SER A 29 -0.36 -6.94 18.64
N ILE A 30 -1.08 -7.95 18.12
CA ILE A 30 -2.41 -7.86 17.47
C ILE A 30 -3.55 -7.16 18.30
N LYS A 31 -3.38 -6.72 19.54
CA LYS A 31 -4.52 -6.41 20.42
C LYS A 31 -4.92 -4.94 20.64
N SER A 32 -4.22 -3.95 20.07
CA SER A 32 -4.43 -2.54 20.50
C SER A 32 -4.94 -1.56 19.44
N ILE A 33 -5.13 -1.95 18.18
CA ILE A 33 -5.47 -1.02 17.08
C ILE A 33 -6.98 -1.03 16.71
N HIS A 34 -7.84 -1.75 17.43
CA HIS A 34 -9.28 -1.78 17.10
C HIS A 34 -10.08 -0.52 17.46
N ARG A 35 -9.50 0.50 18.11
CA ARG A 35 -10.27 1.65 18.63
C ARG A 35 -10.12 2.95 17.84
N VAL A 36 -9.18 3.03 16.90
CA VAL A 36 -9.05 4.19 16.01
C VAL A 36 -9.88 3.89 14.78
N GLY A 37 -11.16 4.28 14.80
CA GLY A 37 -12.07 4.09 13.67
C GLY A 37 -11.46 4.57 12.36
N ASP A 38 -11.76 3.88 11.26
CA ASP A 38 -11.19 4.15 9.95
C ASP A 38 -11.78 5.42 9.32
N ARG A 39 -11.41 6.58 9.86
CA ARG A 39 -11.88 7.90 9.39
C ARG A 39 -11.28 8.29 8.04
N THR A 40 -10.19 7.65 7.63
CA THR A 40 -9.40 8.01 6.42
C THR A 40 -9.55 7.03 5.26
N SER A 41 -10.58 6.17 5.29
CA SER A 41 -10.90 5.15 4.28
C SER A 41 -9.70 4.29 3.86
N VAL A 42 -8.76 4.06 4.79
CA VAL A 42 -7.52 3.34 4.51
C VAL A 42 -7.83 1.88 4.14
N ARG A 43 -8.83 1.26 4.78
CA ARG A 43 -9.27 -0.10 4.44
C ARG A 43 -9.74 -0.19 3.00
N ALA A 44 -10.54 0.76 2.54
CA ALA A 44 -11.02 0.80 1.16
C ALA A 44 -9.86 0.98 0.16
N LYS A 45 -8.94 1.90 0.46
CA LYS A 45 -7.75 2.15 -0.38
C LYS A 45 -6.82 0.92 -0.47
N LEU A 46 -6.60 0.22 0.64
CA LEU A 46 -5.81 -0.99 0.67
C LEU A 46 -6.52 -2.13 -0.08
N ALA A 47 -7.83 -2.30 0.14
CA ALA A 47 -8.61 -3.30 -0.56
C ALA A 47 -8.57 -3.10 -2.08
N GLU A 48 -8.61 -1.85 -2.54
CA GLU A 48 -8.50 -1.50 -3.96
C GLU A 48 -7.12 -1.85 -4.56
N LEU A 49 -6.05 -1.64 -3.80
CA LEU A 49 -4.70 -2.12 -4.14
C LEU A 49 -4.55 -3.63 -4.02
N GLY A 50 -5.62 -4.33 -3.64
CA GLY A 50 -5.65 -5.78 -3.52
C GLY A 50 -5.24 -6.33 -2.16
N TYR A 51 -5.09 -5.46 -1.15
CA TYR A 51 -4.81 -5.78 0.25
C TYR A 51 -6.11 -5.71 1.08
N SER A 52 -6.91 -6.75 1.01
CA SER A 52 -8.24 -6.82 1.64
C SER A 52 -8.25 -7.48 3.03
N THR A 53 -7.08 -7.90 3.55
CA THR A 53 -7.00 -8.60 4.83
C THR A 53 -6.94 -7.59 5.99
N GLU A 54 -7.56 -7.93 7.13
CA GLU A 54 -7.40 -7.14 8.37
C GLU A 54 -5.91 -6.98 8.75
N SER A 55 -5.11 -8.02 8.52
CA SER A 55 -3.66 -7.97 8.73
C SER A 55 -2.97 -6.87 7.92
N ASP A 56 -3.45 -6.55 6.72
CA ASP A 56 -2.84 -5.52 5.86
C ASP A 56 -3.12 -4.11 6.41
N TYR A 57 -4.34 -3.91 6.91
CA TYR A 57 -4.71 -2.67 7.60
C TYR A 57 -3.87 -2.47 8.87
N GLU A 58 -3.73 -3.51 9.68
CA GLU A 58 -2.91 -3.49 10.89
C GLU A 58 -1.46 -3.17 10.54
N ASN A 59 -0.88 -3.87 9.56
CA ASN A 59 0.48 -3.63 9.09
C ASN A 59 0.70 -2.17 8.66
N PHE A 60 -0.26 -1.56 7.95
CA PHE A 60 -0.16 -0.16 7.56
C PHE A 60 -0.17 0.79 8.77
N ARG A 61 -1.06 0.58 9.75
CA ARG A 61 -1.10 1.38 10.98
C ARG A 61 0.16 1.18 11.82
N TYR A 62 0.70 -0.05 11.89
CA TYR A 62 1.99 -0.33 12.51
C TYR A 62 3.12 0.43 11.84
N LYS A 63 3.16 0.45 10.50
CA LYS A 63 4.14 1.24 9.75
C LYS A 63 4.05 2.72 10.10
N GLN A 64 2.84 3.28 10.22
CA GLN A 64 2.65 4.67 10.68
C GLN A 64 3.23 4.88 12.08
N LEU A 65 2.96 3.98 13.03
CA LEU A 65 3.45 4.09 14.41
C LEU A 65 4.97 3.95 14.49
N ILE A 66 5.57 2.99 13.80
CA ILE A 66 7.03 2.75 13.81
C ILE A 66 7.76 3.95 13.18
N VAL A 67 7.30 4.42 12.02
CA VAL A 67 7.92 5.57 11.34
C VAL A 67 7.78 6.84 12.18
N SER A 68 6.60 7.12 12.72
CA SER A 68 6.37 8.33 13.51
C SER A 68 7.10 8.31 14.85
N SER A 69 7.15 7.17 15.53
CA SER A 69 7.90 7.00 16.79
C SER A 69 9.42 7.05 16.58
N GLY A 70 9.94 6.40 15.53
CA GLY A 70 11.37 6.46 15.17
C GLY A 70 11.82 7.87 14.81
N LEU A 71 11.00 8.61 14.06
CA LEU A 71 11.25 10.02 13.75
C LEU A 71 11.25 10.88 15.03
N SER A 72 10.27 10.67 15.90
CA SER A 72 10.13 11.39 17.17
C SER A 72 11.33 11.15 18.10
N PHE A 73 11.76 9.89 18.23
CA PHE A 73 12.94 9.52 19.02
C PHE A 73 14.21 10.19 18.51
N SER A 74 14.39 10.22 17.18
CA SER A 74 15.54 10.86 16.54
C SER A 74 15.59 12.38 16.82
N ILE A 75 14.43 13.05 16.80
CA ILE A 75 14.30 14.48 17.10
C ILE A 75 14.64 14.77 18.57
N ILE A 76 14.14 13.96 19.50
CA ILE A 76 14.44 14.11 20.93
C ILE A 76 15.94 13.96 21.18
N LEU A 77 16.55 12.90 20.65
CA LEU A 77 17.97 12.63 20.85
C LEU A 77 18.82 13.77 20.28
N PHE A 78 18.51 14.25 19.07
CA PHE A 78 19.19 15.38 18.46
C PHE A 78 19.02 16.68 19.27
N GLY A 79 17.83 16.93 19.80
CA GLY A 79 17.53 18.09 20.64
C GLY A 79 18.35 18.11 21.93
N ILE A 80 18.52 16.95 22.57
CA ILE A 80 19.37 16.79 23.76
C ILE A 80 20.84 17.05 23.41
N PHE A 81 21.34 16.47 22.30
CA PHE A 81 22.73 16.70 21.86
C PHE A 81 23.05 18.16 21.53
N LYS A 82 22.05 18.95 21.13
CA LYS A 82 22.19 20.37 20.77
C LYS A 82 21.92 21.33 21.94
N ASP A 83 21.66 20.83 23.14
CA ASP A 83 21.19 21.62 24.30
C ASP A 83 20.05 22.57 23.94
N SER A 84 19.11 22.09 23.11
CA SER A 84 17.98 22.89 22.64
C SER A 84 16.92 23.05 23.73
N SER A 85 16.24 24.19 23.73
CA SER A 85 15.10 24.42 24.64
C SER A 85 14.01 23.36 24.44
N LEU A 86 13.43 22.89 25.55
CA LEU A 86 12.29 21.95 25.55
C LEU A 86 11.14 22.43 24.66
N ALA A 87 10.88 23.74 24.63
CA ALA A 87 9.83 24.32 23.79
C ALA A 87 10.08 24.10 22.28
N THR A 88 11.35 24.16 21.85
CA THR A 88 11.75 23.92 20.46
C THR A 88 11.65 22.44 20.09
N ILE A 89 12.00 21.54 21.01
CA ILE A 89 11.91 20.09 20.77
C ILE A 89 10.44 19.68 20.64
N LEU A 90 9.56 20.18 21.52
CA LEU A 90 8.13 19.88 21.49
C LEU A 90 7.44 20.39 20.23
N SER A 91 7.80 21.59 19.76
CA SER A 91 7.20 22.15 18.53
C SER A 91 7.60 21.34 17.29
N ILE A 92 8.88 20.95 17.18
CA ILE A 92 9.36 20.12 16.06
C ILE A 92 8.73 18.73 16.10
N LEU A 93 8.61 18.11 17.29
CA LEU A 93 7.94 16.83 17.48
C LEU A 93 6.51 16.83 16.94
N LEU A 94 5.73 17.86 17.31
CA LEU A 94 4.33 17.93 16.94
C LEU A 94 4.14 18.06 15.41
N ILE A 95 5.01 18.83 14.76
CA ILE A 95 5.02 18.99 13.30
C ILE A 95 5.47 17.70 12.63
N ALA A 96 6.57 17.09 13.10
CA ALA A 96 7.16 15.90 12.50
C ALA A 96 6.26 14.67 12.63
N PHE A 97 5.65 14.47 13.80
CA PHE A 97 4.70 13.38 14.05
C PHE A 97 3.50 13.50 13.12
N SER A 98 2.85 14.67 13.10
CA SER A 98 1.69 14.92 12.25
C SER A 98 2.04 14.84 10.75
N GLY A 99 3.19 15.38 10.37
CA GLY A 99 3.70 15.36 8.99
C GLY A 99 3.98 13.94 8.49
N SER A 100 4.55 13.07 9.33
CA SER A 100 4.84 11.68 8.96
C SER A 100 3.58 10.88 8.63
N ILE A 101 2.51 11.05 9.42
CA ILE A 101 1.22 10.39 9.17
C ILE A 101 0.62 10.89 7.86
N LEU A 102 0.60 12.21 7.64
CA LEU A 102 0.09 12.82 6.41
C LEU A 102 0.85 12.38 5.16
N LEU A 103 2.18 12.25 5.25
CA LEU A 103 3.01 11.77 4.14
C LEU A 103 2.71 10.32 3.76
N LEU A 104 2.50 9.45 4.76
CA LEU A 104 2.14 8.05 4.53
C LEU A 104 0.74 7.91 3.92
N GLU A 105 -0.23 8.69 4.40
CA GLU A 105 -1.58 8.71 3.82
C GLU A 105 -1.60 9.28 2.40
N ARG A 106 -0.79 10.30 2.12
CA ARG A 106 -0.61 10.84 0.76
C ARG A 106 0.02 9.83 -0.18
N ASN A 107 1.05 9.11 0.26
CA ASN A 107 1.66 8.03 -0.53
C ASN A 107 0.64 6.95 -0.87
N LEU A 108 -0.15 6.48 0.10
CA LEU A 108 -1.20 5.50 -0.15
C LEU A 108 -2.20 6.00 -1.19
N THR A 109 -2.62 7.26 -1.07
CA THR A 109 -3.57 7.88 -2.01
C THR A 109 -2.96 7.99 -3.42
N GLN A 110 -1.66 8.32 -3.54
CA GLN A 110 -0.95 8.35 -4.82
C GLN A 110 -0.84 6.96 -5.45
N ARG A 111 -0.58 5.91 -4.65
CA ARG A 111 -0.54 4.52 -5.13
C ARG A 111 -1.89 4.09 -5.70
N VAL A 112 -2.97 4.36 -4.99
CA VAL A 112 -4.33 4.10 -5.48
C VAL A 112 -4.58 4.83 -6.79
N LYS A 113 -4.22 6.12 -6.87
CA LYS A 113 -4.38 6.89 -8.10
C LYS A 113 -3.57 6.30 -9.26
N ALA A 114 -2.32 5.96 -9.04
CA ALA A 114 -1.46 5.36 -10.06
C ALA A 114 -2.02 4.00 -10.53
N TYR A 115 -2.54 3.21 -9.60
CA TYR A 115 -3.19 1.94 -9.89
C TYR A 115 -4.45 2.09 -10.75
N ARG A 116 -5.33 3.05 -10.43
CA ARG A 116 -6.51 3.38 -11.25
C ARG A 116 -6.13 3.83 -12.65
N VAL A 117 -5.14 4.73 -12.76
CA VAL A 117 -4.63 5.20 -14.05
C VAL A 117 -4.08 4.03 -14.86
N GLY A 118 -3.33 3.11 -14.24
CA GLY A 118 -2.86 1.90 -14.92
C GLY A 118 -4.00 1.02 -15.44
N ILE A 119 -5.09 0.87 -14.69
CA ILE A 119 -6.29 0.15 -15.17
C ILE A 119 -6.90 0.85 -16.39
N GLU A 120 -7.08 2.17 -16.33
CA GLU A 120 -7.65 2.95 -17.43
C GLU A 120 -6.78 2.89 -18.70
N GLU A 121 -5.46 2.92 -18.53
CA GLU A 121 -4.48 2.82 -19.63
C GLU A 121 -4.45 1.43 -20.26
N GLU A 122 -4.57 0.37 -19.46
CA GLU A 122 -4.56 -1.02 -19.93
C GLU A 122 -5.90 -1.43 -20.57
N PHE A 123 -7.02 -0.81 -20.17
CA PHE A 123 -8.36 -1.23 -20.56
C PHE A 123 -8.56 -1.35 -22.08
N PRO A 124 -8.22 -0.35 -22.92
CA PRO A 124 -8.42 -0.45 -24.36
C PRO A 124 -7.67 -1.63 -25.00
N ALA A 125 -6.42 -1.85 -24.60
CA ALA A 125 -5.58 -2.92 -25.13
C ALA A 125 -6.13 -4.31 -24.76
N ILE A 126 -6.63 -4.46 -23.52
CA ILE A 126 -7.25 -5.70 -23.06
C ILE A 126 -8.55 -5.98 -23.82
N VAL A 127 -9.40 -4.98 -24.03
CA VAL A 127 -10.63 -5.12 -24.81
C VAL A 127 -10.34 -5.47 -26.27
N GLU A 128 -9.31 -4.88 -26.88
CA GLU A 128 -8.89 -5.22 -28.24
C GLU A 128 -8.44 -6.70 -28.32
N MET A 129 -7.58 -7.14 -27.39
CA MET A 129 -7.13 -8.53 -27.33
C MET A 129 -8.29 -9.50 -27.09
N LEU A 130 -9.23 -9.17 -26.20
CA LEU A 130 -10.42 -9.98 -25.95
C LEU A 130 -11.32 -10.04 -27.19
N THR A 131 -11.55 -8.91 -27.85
CA THR A 131 -12.38 -8.83 -29.06
C THR A 131 -11.81 -9.68 -30.19
N LEU A 132 -10.49 -9.60 -30.42
CA LEU A 132 -9.79 -10.44 -31.40
C LEU A 132 -9.88 -11.93 -31.06
N SER A 133 -9.70 -12.27 -29.78
CA SER A 133 -9.74 -13.67 -29.31
C SER A 133 -11.14 -14.27 -29.44
N ILE A 134 -12.17 -13.52 -29.04
CA ILE A 134 -13.58 -13.94 -29.15
C ILE A 134 -14.01 -14.03 -30.62
N SER A 135 -13.55 -13.11 -31.47
CA SER A 135 -13.82 -13.16 -32.92
C SER A 135 -13.18 -14.39 -33.59
N ALA A 136 -12.08 -14.90 -33.04
CA ALA A 136 -11.46 -16.15 -33.44
C ALA A 136 -12.15 -17.40 -32.87
N GLY A 137 -13.24 -17.24 -32.10
CA GLY A 137 -14.01 -18.33 -31.50
C GLY A 137 -13.48 -18.81 -30.15
N GLU A 138 -12.52 -18.10 -29.53
CA GLU A 138 -12.05 -18.42 -28.18
C GLU A 138 -13.10 -18.04 -27.13
N SER A 139 -13.26 -18.87 -26.09
CA SER A 139 -14.15 -18.53 -24.97
C SER A 139 -13.59 -17.32 -24.19
N PRO A 140 -14.44 -16.45 -23.61
CA PRO A 140 -13.97 -15.30 -22.83
C PRO A 140 -13.02 -15.68 -21.69
N LEU A 141 -13.32 -16.76 -20.96
CA LEU A 141 -12.48 -17.26 -19.87
C LEU A 141 -11.10 -17.71 -20.38
N SER A 142 -11.05 -18.46 -21.49
CA SER A 142 -9.78 -18.90 -22.10
C SER A 142 -8.94 -17.72 -22.59
N ALA A 143 -9.59 -16.72 -23.21
CA ALA A 143 -8.90 -15.50 -23.65
C ALA A 143 -8.31 -14.72 -22.47
N ILE A 144 -9.07 -14.55 -21.38
CA ILE A 144 -8.59 -13.90 -20.14
C ILE A 144 -7.42 -14.69 -19.53
N GLN A 145 -7.51 -16.03 -19.46
CA GLN A 145 -6.41 -16.88 -19.00
C GLN A 145 -5.14 -16.69 -19.85
N ARG A 146 -5.28 -16.59 -21.18
CA ARG A 146 -4.14 -16.38 -22.07
C ARG A 146 -3.50 -14.99 -21.87
N ILE A 147 -4.33 -13.95 -21.73
CA ILE A 147 -3.90 -12.58 -21.50
C ILE A 147 -3.17 -12.47 -20.16
N THR A 148 -3.72 -13.04 -19.09
CA THR A 148 -3.12 -13.02 -17.75
C THR A 148 -1.82 -13.79 -17.66
N ASN A 149 -1.70 -14.92 -18.37
CA ASN A 149 -0.45 -15.69 -18.43
C ASN A 149 0.69 -15.00 -19.20
N ARG A 150 0.39 -13.98 -20.02
CA ARG A 150 1.40 -13.31 -20.87
C ARG A 150 1.58 -11.82 -20.54
N GLY A 151 0.62 -11.23 -19.84
CA GLY A 151 0.60 -9.83 -19.50
C GLY A 151 1.10 -9.56 -18.08
N SER A 152 1.43 -8.30 -17.84
CA SER A 152 1.66 -7.75 -16.51
C SER A 152 1.02 -6.38 -16.48
N GLY A 153 0.37 -6.03 -15.37
CA GLY A 153 -0.39 -4.79 -15.30
C GLY A 153 -1.40 -4.76 -14.17
N ALA A 154 -1.94 -3.59 -13.90
CA ALA A 154 -2.95 -3.38 -12.85
C ALA A 154 -4.26 -4.10 -13.18
N LEU A 155 -4.76 -3.99 -14.41
CA LEU A 155 -5.97 -4.68 -14.86
C LEU A 155 -5.70 -6.18 -15.07
N VAL A 156 -4.52 -6.53 -15.59
CA VAL A 156 -4.10 -7.92 -15.76
C VAL A 156 -4.10 -8.67 -14.42
N MET A 157 -3.61 -8.05 -13.35
CA MET A 157 -3.63 -8.62 -12.00
C MET A 157 -5.06 -8.90 -11.50
N GLN A 158 -5.99 -7.99 -11.79
CA GLN A 158 -7.39 -8.18 -11.39
C GLN A 158 -8.08 -9.28 -12.19
N LEU A 159 -7.77 -9.39 -13.48
CA LEU A 159 -8.22 -10.49 -14.32
C LEU A 159 -7.61 -11.83 -13.89
N SER A 160 -6.37 -11.86 -13.41
CA SER A 160 -5.76 -13.07 -12.83
C SER A 160 -6.56 -13.56 -11.62
N ARG A 161 -7.03 -12.64 -10.76
CA ARG A 161 -7.90 -13.01 -9.64
C ARG A 161 -9.22 -13.61 -10.09
N VAL A 162 -9.81 -13.12 -11.19
CA VAL A 162 -11.02 -13.71 -11.78
C VAL A 162 -10.73 -15.15 -12.23
N VAL A 163 -9.58 -15.39 -12.88
CA VAL A 163 -9.16 -16.73 -13.28
C VAL A 163 -8.98 -17.65 -12.07
N ASP A 164 -8.35 -17.15 -11.00
CA ASP A 164 -8.13 -17.91 -9.77
C ASP A 164 -9.45 -18.27 -9.07
N GLU A 165 -10.38 -17.30 -8.95
CA GLU A 165 -11.72 -17.49 -8.38
C GLU A 165 -12.48 -18.58 -9.15
N VAL A 166 -12.49 -18.52 -10.48
CA VAL A 166 -13.17 -19.53 -11.32
C VAL A 166 -12.48 -20.88 -11.23
N SER A 167 -11.15 -20.91 -11.20
CA SER A 167 -10.37 -22.15 -11.04
C SER A 167 -10.61 -22.80 -9.67
N SER A 168 -10.99 -22.01 -8.66
CA SER A 168 -11.41 -22.49 -7.34
C SER A 168 -12.88 -22.94 -7.26
N GLY A 169 -13.63 -22.84 -8.37
CA GLY A 169 -15.01 -23.31 -8.50
C GLY A 169 -16.08 -22.22 -8.47
N ALA A 170 -15.71 -20.94 -8.43
CA ALA A 170 -16.68 -19.86 -8.51
C ALA A 170 -17.29 -19.75 -9.93
N PRO A 171 -18.59 -19.42 -10.07
CA PRO A 171 -19.18 -19.10 -11.36
C PRO A 171 -18.47 -17.91 -12.03
N PHE A 172 -18.20 -18.00 -13.34
CA PHE A 172 -17.49 -16.95 -14.09
C PHE A 172 -18.18 -15.57 -14.01
N GLU A 173 -19.50 -15.55 -14.08
CA GLU A 173 -20.30 -14.32 -13.96
C GLU A 173 -20.14 -13.67 -12.59
N GLU A 174 -20.11 -14.47 -11.51
CA GLU A 174 -19.93 -13.97 -10.14
C GLU A 174 -18.53 -13.39 -9.94
N ALA A 175 -17.50 -14.04 -10.49
CA ALA A 175 -16.12 -13.55 -10.44
C ALA A 175 -15.95 -12.24 -11.25
N LEU A 176 -16.59 -12.11 -12.42
CA LEU A 176 -16.60 -10.87 -13.20
C LEU A 176 -17.38 -9.74 -12.51
N ASP A 177 -18.50 -10.06 -11.87
CA ASP A 177 -19.27 -9.07 -11.11
C ASP A 177 -18.50 -8.61 -9.85
N ALA A 178 -17.78 -9.52 -9.20
CA ALA A 178 -16.85 -9.20 -8.12
C ALA A 178 -15.70 -8.31 -8.60
N LEU A 179 -15.17 -8.52 -9.82
CA LEU A 179 -14.21 -7.61 -10.45
C LEU A 179 -14.81 -6.22 -10.64
N GLY A 180 -16.02 -6.11 -11.19
CA GLY A 180 -16.71 -4.83 -11.35
C GLY A 180 -16.81 -4.06 -10.02
N ARG A 181 -17.25 -4.73 -8.96
CA ARG A 181 -17.30 -4.12 -7.61
C ARG A 181 -15.95 -3.68 -7.05
N ARG A 182 -14.84 -4.32 -7.44
CA ARG A 182 -13.49 -3.95 -7.01
C ARG A 182 -12.94 -2.74 -7.76
N LEU A 183 -13.41 -2.50 -8.97
CA LEU A 183 -12.98 -1.39 -9.84
C LEU A 183 -13.83 -0.11 -9.69
N HIS A 184 -14.99 -0.20 -9.01
CA HIS A 184 -15.95 0.89 -8.83
C HIS A 184 -15.76 1.70 -7.54
#